data_AF-A0A1Z4ETM1-F1
#
_entry.id   AF-A0A1Z4ETM1-F1
#
_cell.length_a   1.000
_cell.length_b   1.000
_cell.length_c   1.000
_cell.angle_alpha   90.00
_cell.angle_beta   90.00
_cell.angle_gamma   90.00
#
_symmetry.space_group_name_H-M   'P 1'
#
loop_
_entity.id
_entity.type
_entity.pdbx_description
1 polymer ?
#
loop_
_entity_poly.entity_id
_entity_poly.type
_entity_poly.pdbx_seq_one_letter_code
_entity_poly.pdbx_strand_id
1 'polypeptide(L)'
;MNNDEFFTATPELQAIHGWARARYAAPWAVFGAVLLRVSASVGPHVQLPGLIGGRASLNLLCAFVSASGGGKGISDKVARLAWPKPILELPIGSGEGIAATFKRPEKEGEDNEAITAAIFNVPEVDTLAGIASRQGSILLAQLKSMAMGEQIGQQNASKATSRVVAAHTYRCCLSVGAQPLHTSVIFNDATGGTPQRFLWFPTTDPSMPAEAAPDPAPLNTDIPVYVPNDDGVVEIAYGPDAIRETVIGAHLARQRGEGDALDGHALLTRCKVAALLAVLHHRSVVSELDWQLSEVVMTVSDATRDWITNEAKKAQRAKVRERAVARAAGDDFYDASRLETVKRSILRLLERDGEQPGNKLRSRLGKREKRDLFDQAVALLEADGLVSERTDEYNGARRVRYRIGSGLTHEVTPENPSSEGVTQLVRPDHPATVTELDLPSSHCPDCHTARARVDTGKCGPCTLATIGAHEFLVCWFRTNTQRGEWVEPATVISAGLEIGYKHATLKAAQQRQGSPRIQSSGTGRGSKWRLDSATTSTAGTKETA
;
A
#
# COMPACT_ATOMS: atom_id res chain seq x y z
N MET A 1 6.75 -16.50 -32.32
CA MET A 1 5.75 -17.34 -31.66
C MET A 1 4.82 -16.45 -30.85
N ASN A 2 3.51 -16.54 -31.03
CA ASN A 2 2.49 -15.83 -30.25
C ASN A 2 1.98 -16.68 -29.07
N ASN A 3 1.04 -16.15 -28.25
CA ASN A 3 0.52 -16.85 -27.07
C ASN A 3 -0.20 -18.17 -27.40
N ASP A 4 -1.00 -18.20 -28.47
CA ASP A 4 -1.78 -19.38 -28.83
C ASP A 4 -0.87 -20.46 -29.44
N GLU A 5 0.10 -20.06 -30.26
CA GLU A 5 1.18 -20.93 -30.75
C GLU A 5 2.00 -21.52 -29.60
N PHE A 6 2.29 -20.75 -28.55
CA PHE A 6 2.99 -21.25 -27.36
C PHE A 6 2.17 -22.32 -26.64
N PHE A 7 0.90 -22.05 -26.33
CA PHE A 7 0.04 -22.99 -25.59
C PHE A 7 -0.43 -24.20 -26.42
N THR A 8 -0.24 -24.19 -27.74
CA THR A 8 -0.54 -25.34 -28.62
C THR A 8 0.71 -26.09 -29.09
N ALA A 9 1.93 -25.65 -28.71
CA ALA A 9 3.18 -26.25 -29.15
C ALA A 9 3.41 -27.69 -28.66
N THR A 10 2.90 -28.03 -27.46
CA THR A 10 3.03 -29.39 -26.87
C THR A 10 1.75 -29.80 -26.12
N PRO A 11 1.48 -31.11 -25.97
CA PRO A 11 0.33 -31.60 -25.19
C PRO A 11 0.33 -31.10 -23.73
N GLU A 12 1.50 -30.96 -23.12
CA GLU A 12 1.67 -30.49 -21.75
C GLU A 12 1.28 -29.01 -21.62
N LEU A 13 1.71 -28.16 -22.56
CA LEU A 13 1.33 -26.75 -22.59
C LEU A 13 -0.16 -26.58 -22.90
N GLN A 14 -0.73 -27.42 -23.76
CA GLN A 14 -2.16 -27.45 -24.05
C GLN A 14 -2.98 -27.87 -22.83
N ALA A 15 -2.52 -28.85 -22.06
CA ALA A 15 -3.13 -29.26 -20.80
C ALA A 15 -3.08 -28.13 -19.75
N ILE A 16 -1.94 -27.44 -19.61
CA ILE A 16 -1.79 -26.27 -18.72
C ILE A 16 -2.78 -25.16 -19.10
N HIS A 17 -2.95 -24.87 -20.39
CA HIS A 17 -3.93 -23.89 -20.88
C HIS A 17 -5.36 -24.34 -20.59
N GLY A 18 -5.70 -25.60 -20.89
CA GLY A 18 -7.01 -26.18 -20.58
C GLY A 18 -7.36 -26.08 -19.10
N TRP A 19 -6.41 -26.38 -18.21
CA TRP A 19 -6.58 -26.26 -16.76
C TRP A 19 -6.84 -24.81 -16.33
N ALA A 20 -6.18 -23.84 -16.96
CA ALA A 20 -6.42 -22.43 -16.73
C ALA A 20 -7.84 -22.02 -17.14
N ARG A 21 -8.31 -22.46 -18.31
CA ARG A 21 -9.66 -22.20 -18.83
C ARG A 21 -10.75 -22.85 -17.97
N ALA A 22 -10.59 -24.12 -17.59
CA ALA A 22 -11.52 -24.87 -16.75
C ALA A 22 -11.67 -24.31 -15.32
N ARG A 23 -10.79 -23.38 -14.91
CA ARG A 23 -10.75 -22.83 -13.54
C ARG A 23 -10.69 -21.31 -13.47
N TYR A 24 -10.99 -20.61 -14.57
CA TYR A 24 -11.00 -19.14 -14.65
C TYR A 24 -9.70 -18.50 -14.12
N ALA A 25 -8.56 -19.13 -14.44
CA ALA A 25 -7.23 -18.64 -14.11
C ALA A 25 -6.52 -18.16 -15.37
N ALA A 26 -5.61 -17.19 -15.25
CA ALA A 26 -4.85 -16.73 -16.41
C ALA A 26 -3.81 -17.79 -16.84
N PRO A 27 -3.74 -18.17 -18.14
CA PRO A 27 -2.85 -19.23 -18.62
C PRO A 27 -1.38 -19.04 -18.23
N TRP A 28 -0.84 -17.82 -18.36
CA TRP A 28 0.54 -17.51 -17.97
C TRP A 28 0.81 -17.65 -16.48
N ALA A 29 -0.17 -17.35 -15.62
CA ALA A 29 -0.05 -17.54 -14.18
C ALA A 29 -0.09 -19.03 -13.80
N VAL A 30 -0.95 -19.84 -14.45
CA VAL A 30 -0.98 -21.29 -14.24
C VAL A 30 0.32 -21.93 -14.76
N PHE A 31 0.82 -21.52 -15.93
CA PHE A 31 2.10 -21.96 -16.46
C PHE A 31 3.26 -21.68 -15.47
N GLY A 32 3.39 -20.44 -15.00
CA GLY A 32 4.45 -20.08 -14.04
C GLY A 32 4.36 -20.85 -12.72
N ALA A 33 3.15 -21.15 -12.25
CA ALA A 33 2.91 -21.93 -11.04
C ALA A 33 3.18 -23.42 -11.24
N VAL A 34 2.87 -23.99 -12.42
CA VAL A 34 3.27 -25.36 -12.79
C VAL A 34 4.79 -25.45 -12.93
N LEU A 35 5.46 -24.45 -13.52
CA LEU A 35 6.93 -24.47 -13.67
C LEU A 35 7.68 -24.46 -12.33
N LEU A 36 7.15 -23.78 -11.30
CA LEU A 36 7.63 -23.90 -9.91
C LEU A 36 7.51 -25.34 -9.39
N ARG A 37 6.39 -26.01 -9.68
CA ARG A 37 6.13 -27.40 -9.25
C ARG A 37 6.99 -28.40 -10.00
N VAL A 38 7.23 -28.21 -11.30
CA VAL A 38 8.20 -29.00 -12.09
C VAL A 38 9.60 -28.85 -11.49
N SER A 39 10.04 -27.63 -11.17
CA SER A 39 11.35 -27.38 -10.54
C SER A 39 11.47 -28.05 -9.17
N ALA A 40 10.45 -27.93 -8.32
CA ALA A 40 10.41 -28.60 -7.01
C ALA A 40 10.17 -30.12 -7.10
N SER A 41 9.86 -30.67 -8.28
CA SER A 41 9.68 -32.11 -8.50
C SER A 41 10.97 -32.86 -8.80
N VAL A 42 12.06 -32.14 -9.10
CA VAL A 42 13.40 -32.68 -9.35
C VAL A 42 14.36 -32.33 -8.21
N GLY A 43 15.18 -33.31 -7.82
CA GLY A 43 16.14 -33.15 -6.72
C GLY A 43 17.21 -32.08 -7.00
N PRO A 44 17.92 -31.61 -5.97
CA PRO A 44 18.97 -30.59 -6.12
C PRO A 44 20.19 -31.06 -6.93
N HIS A 45 20.36 -32.38 -7.08
CA HIS A 45 21.35 -32.99 -7.98
C HIS A 45 21.03 -32.77 -9.47
N VAL A 46 19.84 -32.31 -9.85
CA VAL A 46 19.51 -31.93 -11.24
C VAL A 46 19.87 -30.46 -11.46
N GLN A 47 20.78 -30.20 -12.40
CA GLN A 47 21.45 -28.90 -12.56
C GLN A 47 21.63 -28.54 -14.04
N LEU A 48 21.94 -27.27 -14.31
CA LEU A 48 22.38 -26.81 -15.63
C LEU A 48 23.90 -27.05 -15.81
N PRO A 49 24.35 -27.39 -17.03
CA PRO A 49 25.77 -27.52 -17.36
C PRO A 49 26.59 -26.28 -17.00
N GLY A 50 27.79 -26.50 -16.47
CA GLY A 50 28.70 -25.45 -16.04
C GLY A 50 29.45 -24.75 -17.17
N LEU A 51 28.73 -24.09 -18.08
CA LEU A 51 29.34 -23.41 -19.24
C LEU A 51 30.26 -22.24 -18.87
N ILE A 52 29.96 -21.54 -17.78
CA ILE A 52 30.68 -20.35 -17.32
C ILE A 52 30.87 -20.49 -15.80
N GLY A 53 32.13 -20.65 -15.37
CA GLY A 53 32.47 -20.86 -13.97
C GLY A 53 32.10 -22.26 -13.48
N GLY A 54 30.83 -22.46 -13.13
CA GLY A 54 30.32 -23.73 -12.58
C GLY A 54 28.86 -23.97 -12.92
N ARG A 55 28.31 -25.10 -12.47
CA ARG A 55 26.91 -25.48 -12.67
C ARG A 55 25.95 -24.48 -12.03
N ALA A 56 24.71 -24.46 -12.50
CA ALA A 56 23.65 -23.66 -11.90
C ALA A 56 22.46 -24.51 -11.45
N SER A 57 21.83 -24.12 -10.34
CA SER A 57 20.61 -24.77 -9.86
C SER A 57 19.40 -24.45 -10.75
N LEU A 58 18.36 -25.28 -10.70
CA LEU A 58 17.05 -24.99 -11.31
C LEU A 58 16.12 -24.20 -10.36
N ASN A 59 16.65 -23.61 -9.28
CA ASN A 59 15.88 -22.81 -8.32
C ASN A 59 15.18 -21.64 -9.03
N LEU A 60 13.87 -21.46 -8.77
CA LEU A 60 13.00 -20.61 -9.57
C LEU A 60 12.18 -19.65 -8.70
N LEU A 61 12.12 -18.38 -9.10
CA LEU A 61 11.36 -17.34 -8.41
C LEU A 61 10.34 -16.77 -9.40
N CYS A 62 9.05 -16.87 -9.07
CA CYS A 62 7.96 -16.37 -9.90
C CYS A 62 7.13 -15.34 -9.13
N ALA A 63 6.82 -14.22 -9.77
CA ALA A 63 5.95 -13.17 -9.27
C ALA A 63 4.65 -13.13 -10.09
N PHE A 64 3.51 -13.36 -9.44
CA PHE A 64 2.18 -13.41 -10.03
C PHE A 64 1.47 -12.07 -9.80
N VAL A 65 1.25 -11.32 -10.88
CA VAL A 65 0.95 -9.88 -10.79
C VAL A 65 -0.43 -9.53 -11.34
N SER A 66 -1.16 -8.75 -10.54
CA SER A 66 -2.41 -8.11 -10.94
C SER A 66 -2.74 -6.91 -10.08
N ALA A 67 -3.68 -6.09 -10.59
CA ALA A 67 -4.49 -5.20 -9.76
C ALA A 67 -5.21 -5.99 -8.63
N SER A 68 -5.71 -5.27 -7.63
CA SER A 68 -6.41 -5.88 -6.50
C SER A 68 -7.55 -6.80 -6.97
N GLY A 69 -7.71 -7.95 -6.31
CA GLY A 69 -8.72 -8.97 -6.65
C GLY A 69 -8.40 -9.88 -7.85
N GLY A 70 -7.34 -9.64 -8.62
CA GLY A 70 -7.07 -10.33 -9.89
C GLY A 70 -6.62 -11.81 -9.85
N GLY A 71 -7.05 -12.62 -8.87
CA GLY A 71 -6.94 -14.09 -8.96
C GLY A 71 -5.59 -14.75 -8.63
N LYS A 72 -4.66 -14.06 -7.95
CA LYS A 72 -3.29 -14.56 -7.69
C LYS A 72 -3.19 -15.92 -6.99
N GLY A 73 -4.06 -16.16 -6.00
CA GLY A 73 -4.11 -17.45 -5.30
C GLY A 73 -4.84 -18.56 -6.07
N ILE A 74 -5.41 -18.25 -7.25
CA ILE A 74 -6.12 -19.23 -8.10
C ILE A 74 -5.08 -20.04 -8.89
N SER A 75 -4.08 -19.40 -9.49
CA SER A 75 -3.04 -20.10 -10.27
C SER A 75 -2.30 -21.17 -9.46
N ASP A 76 -1.95 -20.89 -8.20
CA ASP A 76 -1.37 -21.89 -7.30
C ASP A 76 -2.31 -23.09 -7.07
N LYS A 77 -3.62 -22.86 -6.93
CA LYS A 77 -4.61 -23.94 -6.75
C LYS A 77 -4.76 -24.79 -8.00
N VAL A 78 -4.83 -24.14 -9.17
CA VAL A 78 -4.91 -24.82 -10.47
C VAL A 78 -3.63 -25.61 -10.75
N ALA A 79 -2.46 -25.07 -10.45
CA ALA A 79 -1.18 -25.77 -10.62
C ALA A 79 -1.06 -27.03 -9.75
N ARG A 80 -1.71 -27.09 -8.58
CA ARG A 80 -1.81 -28.32 -7.76
C ARG A 80 -2.70 -29.38 -8.39
N LEU A 81 -3.76 -28.99 -9.12
CA LEU A 81 -4.61 -29.91 -9.86
C LEU A 81 -3.92 -30.39 -11.15
N ALA A 82 -3.29 -29.46 -11.88
CA ALA A 82 -2.58 -29.73 -13.13
C ALA A 82 -1.32 -30.59 -12.91
N TRP A 83 -0.53 -30.32 -11.86
CA TRP A 83 0.68 -31.08 -11.52
C TRP A 83 0.57 -31.65 -10.10
N PRO A 84 -0.13 -32.80 -9.90
CA PRO A 84 -0.55 -33.30 -8.59
C PRO A 84 0.54 -33.98 -7.72
N LYS A 85 1.84 -33.70 -7.95
CA LYS A 85 2.91 -34.25 -7.11
C LYS A 85 2.87 -33.66 -5.68
N PRO A 86 3.02 -34.47 -4.60
CA PRO A 86 3.19 -33.94 -3.26
C PRO A 86 4.52 -33.17 -3.17
N ILE A 87 4.42 -31.87 -2.86
CA ILE A 87 5.55 -30.95 -2.76
C ILE A 87 5.38 -30.16 -1.47
N LEU A 88 6.46 -29.99 -0.70
CA LEU A 88 6.44 -29.20 0.52
C LEU A 88 6.26 -27.71 0.17
N GLU A 89 5.16 -27.12 0.63
CA GLU A 89 4.86 -25.70 0.49
C GLU A 89 4.86 -25.01 1.85
N LEU A 90 5.59 -23.90 1.99
CA LEU A 90 5.81 -23.20 3.27
C LEU A 90 5.57 -21.69 3.15
N PRO A 91 5.08 -21.00 4.20
CA PRO A 91 5.09 -19.54 4.23
C PRO A 91 6.53 -19.02 4.35
N ILE A 92 6.83 -17.87 3.73
CA ILE A 92 8.18 -17.29 3.83
C ILE A 92 8.49 -16.76 5.24
N GLY A 93 9.70 -17.06 5.71
CA GLY A 93 10.27 -16.54 6.96
C GLY A 93 11.33 -15.47 6.72
N SER A 94 12.24 -15.29 7.69
CA SER A 94 13.48 -14.53 7.46
C SER A 94 14.47 -15.32 6.58
N GLY A 95 15.57 -14.68 6.17
CA GLY A 95 16.62 -15.38 5.42
C GLY A 95 17.24 -16.56 6.18
N GLU A 96 17.37 -16.45 7.51
CA GLU A 96 17.75 -17.55 8.39
C GLU A 96 16.69 -18.66 8.44
N GLY A 97 15.40 -18.31 8.30
CA GLY A 97 14.30 -19.26 8.20
C GLY A 97 14.38 -20.12 6.94
N ILE A 98 14.66 -19.51 5.79
CA ILE A 98 14.89 -20.23 4.52
C ILE A 98 16.05 -21.22 4.66
N ALA A 99 17.17 -20.79 5.26
CA ALA A 99 18.31 -21.66 5.53
C ALA A 99 18.03 -22.73 6.61
N ALA A 100 17.10 -22.47 7.54
CA ALA A 100 16.71 -23.47 8.54
C ALA A 100 15.97 -24.65 7.90
N THR A 101 15.09 -24.39 6.92
CA THR A 101 14.33 -25.44 6.22
C THR A 101 15.21 -26.49 5.55
N PHE A 102 16.32 -26.08 4.92
CA PHE A 102 17.23 -26.98 4.20
C PHE A 102 18.48 -27.38 5.01
N LYS A 103 18.57 -27.02 6.30
CA LYS A 103 19.67 -27.45 7.15
C LYS A 103 19.52 -28.95 7.42
N ARG A 104 20.50 -29.76 6.99
CA ARG A 104 20.51 -31.19 7.30
C ARG A 104 20.46 -31.42 8.83
N PRO A 105 19.63 -32.35 9.31
CA PRO A 105 19.55 -32.66 10.73
C PRO A 105 20.83 -33.32 11.23
N GLU A 106 21.14 -33.19 12.53
CA GLU A 106 22.34 -33.81 13.13
C GLU A 106 22.25 -35.34 13.23
N LYS A 107 21.03 -35.88 13.18
CA LYS A 107 20.72 -37.31 13.05
C LYS A 107 19.51 -37.45 12.14
N GLU A 108 19.71 -38.08 10.99
CA GLU A 108 18.61 -38.47 10.09
C GLU A 108 17.85 -39.66 10.68
N GLY A 109 16.54 -39.68 10.45
CA GLY A 109 15.60 -40.69 10.95
C GLY A 109 14.21 -40.43 10.37
N GLU A 110 13.25 -41.33 10.62
CA GLU A 110 11.92 -41.30 9.98
C GLU A 110 11.15 -40.00 10.26
N ASP A 111 11.21 -39.47 11.49
CA ASP A 111 10.63 -38.17 11.87
C ASP A 111 11.49 -36.94 11.50
N ASN A 112 12.67 -37.14 10.89
CA ASN A 112 13.71 -36.12 10.77
C ASN A 112 14.54 -36.31 9.48
N GLU A 113 13.85 -36.44 8.35
CA GLU A 113 14.47 -36.51 7.02
C GLU A 113 14.99 -35.12 6.57
N ALA A 114 16.08 -35.09 5.82
CA ALA A 114 16.60 -33.86 5.24
C ALA A 114 15.69 -33.33 4.12
N ILE A 115 14.97 -32.24 4.37
CA ILE A 115 14.21 -31.52 3.33
C ILE A 115 15.18 -31.04 2.25
N THR A 116 15.02 -31.55 1.03
CA THR A 116 15.85 -31.16 -0.13
C THR A 116 15.11 -30.29 -1.15
N ALA A 117 13.77 -30.24 -1.13
CA ALA A 117 12.96 -29.44 -2.04
C ALA A 117 11.78 -28.78 -1.33
N ALA A 118 11.53 -27.50 -1.60
CA ALA A 118 10.36 -26.77 -1.11
C ALA A 118 9.98 -25.58 -2.01
N ILE A 119 8.70 -25.21 -2.00
CA ILE A 119 8.18 -23.96 -2.56
C ILE A 119 7.79 -23.04 -1.40
N PHE A 120 8.43 -21.88 -1.28
CA PHE A 120 7.94 -20.82 -0.39
C PHE A 120 6.84 -20.04 -1.09
N ASN A 121 5.70 -19.87 -0.42
CA ASN A 121 4.57 -19.09 -0.91
C ASN A 121 4.46 -17.76 -0.14
N VAL A 122 4.30 -16.68 -0.90
CA VAL A 122 4.10 -15.32 -0.40
C VAL A 122 2.84 -14.75 -1.08
N PRO A 123 1.63 -14.98 -0.50
CA PRO A 123 0.37 -14.58 -1.14
C PRO A 123 0.29 -13.08 -1.47
N GLU A 124 0.95 -12.25 -0.66
CA GLU A 124 1.07 -10.81 -0.88
C GLU A 124 2.50 -10.31 -0.63
N VAL A 125 3.06 -9.61 -1.62
CA VAL A 125 4.42 -9.02 -1.59
C VAL A 125 4.67 -8.09 -0.40
N ASP A 126 3.63 -7.54 0.23
CA ASP A 126 3.74 -6.76 1.47
C ASP A 126 4.27 -7.59 2.65
N THR A 127 4.04 -8.91 2.65
CA THR A 127 4.67 -9.83 3.60
C THR A 127 6.19 -9.85 3.41
N LEU A 128 6.65 -9.91 2.15
CA LEU A 128 8.07 -9.82 1.80
C LEU A 128 8.66 -8.47 2.26
N ALA A 129 7.96 -7.37 1.98
CA ALA A 129 8.35 -6.02 2.39
C ALA A 129 8.45 -5.87 3.92
N GLY A 130 7.47 -6.41 4.67
CA GLY A 130 7.45 -6.39 6.13
C GLY A 130 8.51 -7.26 6.81
N ILE A 131 9.10 -8.23 6.09
CA ILE A 131 10.25 -9.01 6.58
C ILE A 131 11.58 -8.35 6.14
N ALA A 132 11.66 -7.84 4.91
CA ALA A 132 12.84 -7.15 4.38
C ALA A 132 13.13 -5.82 5.09
N SER A 133 12.09 -5.09 5.53
CA SER A 133 12.22 -3.81 6.25
C SER A 133 12.67 -3.92 7.71
N ARG A 134 12.83 -5.14 8.25
CA ARG A 134 13.32 -5.34 9.62
C ARG A 134 14.81 -5.00 9.70
N GLN A 135 15.21 -4.30 10.75
CA GLN A 135 16.63 -4.00 10.98
C GLN A 135 17.44 -5.31 11.08
N GLY A 136 18.51 -5.41 10.29
CA GLY A 136 19.33 -6.63 10.19
C GLY A 136 18.78 -7.72 9.28
N SER A 137 17.68 -7.49 8.54
CA SER A 137 17.12 -8.50 7.63
C SER A 137 18.06 -8.82 6.46
N ILE A 138 18.45 -10.08 6.36
CA ILE A 138 19.25 -10.61 5.24
C ILE A 138 18.40 -11.21 4.10
N LEU A 139 17.07 -11.05 4.14
CA LEU A 139 16.14 -11.75 3.25
C LEU A 139 16.47 -11.57 1.76
N LEU A 140 16.62 -10.34 1.27
CA LEU A 140 16.87 -10.07 -0.15
C LEU A 140 18.24 -10.59 -0.62
N ALA A 141 19.25 -10.59 0.26
CA ALA A 141 20.55 -11.20 -0.04
C ALA A 141 20.43 -12.72 -0.16
N GLN A 142 19.75 -13.36 0.79
CA GLN A 142 19.51 -14.81 0.75
C GLN A 142 18.68 -15.22 -0.46
N LEU A 143 17.67 -14.44 -0.86
CA LEU A 143 16.89 -14.73 -2.07
C LEU A 143 17.72 -14.64 -3.36
N LYS A 144 18.71 -13.73 -3.45
CA LYS A 144 19.65 -13.68 -4.58
C LYS A 144 20.54 -14.92 -4.62
N SER A 145 21.18 -15.29 -3.52
CA SER A 145 22.02 -16.50 -3.45
C SER A 145 21.20 -17.79 -3.66
N MET A 146 19.99 -17.86 -3.08
CA MET A 146 19.01 -18.93 -3.29
C MET A 146 18.61 -19.08 -4.76
N ALA A 147 18.37 -17.97 -5.46
CA ALA A 147 18.09 -17.99 -6.89
C ALA A 147 19.26 -18.57 -7.69
N MET A 148 20.51 -18.25 -7.34
CA MET A 148 21.68 -18.82 -8.02
C MET A 148 21.90 -20.31 -7.64
N GLY A 149 21.50 -20.70 -6.43
CA GLY A 149 21.82 -22.00 -5.82
C GLY A 149 23.11 -21.99 -5.01
N GLU A 150 23.60 -20.80 -4.66
CA GLU A 150 24.78 -20.56 -3.82
C GLU A 150 24.57 -21.07 -2.38
N GLN A 151 25.62 -21.03 -1.56
CA GLN A 151 25.52 -21.29 -0.13
C GLN A 151 24.60 -20.26 0.55
N ILE A 152 23.66 -20.72 1.38
CA ILE A 152 22.72 -19.86 2.11
C ILE A 152 22.85 -19.99 3.63
N GLY A 153 22.37 -18.95 4.31
CA GLY A 153 22.32 -18.82 5.76
C GLY A 153 23.49 -18.04 6.39
N GLN A 154 23.84 -18.38 7.63
CA GLN A 154 24.79 -17.68 8.49
C GLN A 154 25.62 -18.66 9.34
N GLN A 155 26.92 -18.41 9.40
CA GLN A 155 27.80 -18.98 10.42
C GLN A 155 27.81 -18.07 11.65
N ASN A 156 27.42 -18.60 12.81
CA ASN A 156 27.33 -17.86 14.06
C ASN A 156 28.21 -18.50 15.15
N ALA A 157 28.42 -17.80 16.27
CA ALA A 157 29.29 -18.29 17.35
C ALA A 157 28.79 -19.58 18.03
N SER A 158 27.48 -19.88 17.98
CA SER A 158 26.91 -21.11 18.53
C SER A 158 26.29 -21.99 17.43
N LYS A 159 26.31 -23.31 17.64
CA LYS A 159 25.71 -24.28 16.71
C LYS A 159 24.19 -24.09 16.56
N ALA A 160 23.52 -23.68 17.63
CA ALA A 160 22.07 -23.48 17.67
C ALA A 160 21.59 -22.31 16.79
N THR A 161 22.41 -21.26 16.60
CA THR A 161 22.09 -20.13 15.72
C THR A 161 22.78 -20.23 14.36
N SER A 162 23.73 -21.16 14.18
CA SER A 162 24.39 -21.42 12.89
C SER A 162 23.51 -22.25 11.97
N ARG A 163 23.32 -21.76 10.76
CA ARG A 163 22.51 -22.36 9.69
C ARG A 163 23.29 -22.17 8.40
N VAL A 164 24.03 -23.17 7.98
CA VAL A 164 24.79 -23.14 6.73
C VAL A 164 24.27 -24.28 5.86
N VAL A 165 23.77 -23.94 4.68
CA VAL A 165 23.33 -24.91 3.67
C VAL A 165 24.22 -24.70 2.45
N ALA A 166 24.90 -25.76 2.03
CA ALA A 166 25.88 -25.69 0.95
C ALA A 166 25.23 -25.38 -0.40
N ALA A 167 26.04 -24.86 -1.32
CA ALA A 167 25.60 -24.61 -2.69
C ALA A 167 25.12 -25.91 -3.35
N HIS A 168 24.06 -25.82 -4.15
CA HIS A 168 23.45 -26.93 -4.88
C HIS A 168 22.99 -28.15 -4.06
N THR A 169 22.85 -28.06 -2.72
CA THR A 169 22.28 -29.15 -1.90
C THR A 169 20.79 -29.00 -1.63
N TYR A 170 20.13 -28.00 -2.22
CA TYR A 170 18.72 -27.68 -1.99
C TYR A 170 18.03 -27.16 -3.26
N ARG A 171 16.74 -27.49 -3.39
CA ARG A 171 15.83 -27.02 -4.44
C ARG A 171 14.82 -26.06 -3.80
N CYS A 172 15.10 -24.77 -3.89
CA CYS A 172 14.21 -23.75 -3.34
C CYS A 172 13.50 -22.99 -4.46
N CYS A 173 12.17 -22.98 -4.41
CA CYS A 173 11.31 -22.22 -5.30
C CYS A 173 10.53 -21.16 -4.53
N LEU A 174 10.13 -20.07 -5.20
CA LEU A 174 9.39 -18.97 -4.58
C LEU A 174 8.19 -18.55 -5.46
N SER A 175 6.99 -18.58 -4.89
CA SER A 175 5.78 -17.95 -5.44
C SER A 175 5.52 -16.64 -4.70
N VAL A 176 5.35 -15.52 -5.42
CA VAL A 176 5.01 -14.21 -4.84
C VAL A 176 3.81 -13.57 -5.53
N GLY A 177 2.71 -13.39 -4.82
CA GLY A 177 1.59 -12.57 -5.29
C GLY A 177 1.91 -11.07 -5.18
N ALA A 178 2.07 -10.38 -6.31
CA ALA A 178 2.55 -9.00 -6.34
C ALA A 178 1.48 -8.01 -6.84
N GLN A 179 1.37 -6.83 -6.23
CA GLN A 179 0.56 -5.71 -6.75
C GLN A 179 1.51 -4.68 -7.38
N PRO A 180 1.23 -4.11 -8.57
CA PRO A 180 2.16 -3.19 -9.25
C PRO A 180 2.69 -2.04 -8.39
N LEU A 181 1.89 -1.53 -7.45
CA LEU A 181 2.26 -0.41 -6.59
C LEU A 181 3.07 -0.82 -5.34
N HIS A 182 3.11 -2.12 -5.01
CA HIS A 182 3.74 -2.65 -3.79
C HIS A 182 5.01 -3.47 -4.10
N THR A 183 5.41 -3.59 -5.37
CA THR A 183 6.60 -4.35 -5.79
C THR A 183 7.93 -3.67 -5.46
N SER A 184 7.92 -2.48 -4.84
CA SER A 184 9.11 -1.66 -4.56
C SER A 184 10.19 -2.39 -3.76
N VAL A 185 9.83 -3.33 -2.88
CA VAL A 185 10.79 -4.20 -2.17
C VAL A 185 11.67 -5.03 -3.11
N ILE A 186 11.16 -5.41 -4.29
CA ILE A 186 11.92 -6.14 -5.32
C ILE A 186 12.59 -5.14 -6.28
N PHE A 187 11.85 -4.15 -6.78
CA PHE A 187 12.33 -3.22 -7.82
C PHE A 187 13.39 -2.22 -7.33
N ASN A 188 13.40 -1.84 -6.05
CA ASN A 188 14.41 -0.92 -5.53
C ASN A 188 15.81 -1.56 -5.41
N ASP A 189 15.91 -2.89 -5.49
CA ASP A 189 17.18 -3.64 -5.54
C ASP A 189 17.55 -4.02 -6.99
N ALA A 190 17.22 -3.17 -7.96
CA ALA A 190 17.58 -3.33 -9.37
C ALA A 190 19.10 -3.38 -9.59
N THR A 191 19.87 -2.58 -8.83
CA THR A 191 21.35 -2.61 -8.86
C THR A 191 21.93 -3.90 -8.26
N GLY A 192 21.23 -4.54 -7.32
CA GLY A 192 21.56 -5.88 -6.83
C GLY A 192 21.12 -7.02 -7.76
N GLY A 193 20.40 -6.70 -8.84
CA GLY A 193 19.93 -7.66 -9.83
C GLY A 193 18.76 -8.53 -9.37
N THR A 194 18.01 -8.14 -8.34
CA THR A 194 16.88 -8.97 -7.84
C THR A 194 15.74 -9.09 -8.86
N PRO A 195 15.25 -8.01 -9.52
CA PRO A 195 14.17 -8.11 -10.51
C PRO A 195 14.45 -9.04 -11.69
N GLN A 196 15.72 -9.17 -12.10
CA GLN A 196 16.19 -9.99 -13.22
C GLN A 196 16.29 -11.48 -12.88
N ARG A 197 16.16 -11.85 -11.60
CA ARG A 197 16.11 -13.25 -11.12
C ARG A 197 14.69 -13.75 -10.86
N PHE A 198 13.68 -12.91 -11.08
CA PHE A 198 12.25 -13.26 -11.03
C PHE A 198 11.70 -13.40 -12.45
N LEU A 199 10.86 -14.41 -12.66
CA LEU A 199 9.90 -14.45 -13.76
C LEU A 199 8.62 -13.72 -13.34
N TRP A 200 8.08 -12.88 -14.21
CA TRP A 200 6.91 -12.06 -13.93
C TRP A 200 5.72 -12.54 -14.77
N PHE A 201 4.64 -12.99 -14.14
CA PHE A 201 3.47 -13.52 -14.85
C PHE A 201 2.22 -12.68 -14.58
N PRO A 202 1.48 -12.27 -15.62
CA PRO A 202 0.21 -11.57 -15.46
C PRO A 202 -0.85 -12.58 -15.01
N THR A 203 -1.64 -12.22 -13.98
CA THR A 203 -2.81 -13.03 -13.58
C THR A 203 -4.13 -12.55 -14.21
N THR A 204 -4.04 -11.68 -15.21
CA THR A 204 -5.15 -11.22 -16.07
C THR A 204 -5.18 -11.97 -17.39
N ASP A 205 -6.35 -12.40 -17.83
CA ASP A 205 -6.56 -13.04 -19.14
C ASP A 205 -7.73 -12.34 -19.88
N PRO A 206 -7.44 -11.49 -20.89
CA PRO A 206 -8.47 -10.84 -21.70
C PRO A 206 -9.32 -11.79 -22.54
N SER A 207 -8.88 -13.04 -22.72
CA SER A 207 -9.54 -14.06 -23.53
C SER A 207 -10.30 -15.09 -22.68
N MET A 208 -10.47 -14.85 -21.38
CA MET A 208 -11.07 -15.80 -20.44
C MET A 208 -12.50 -16.19 -20.89
N PRO A 209 -12.84 -17.49 -20.94
CA PRO A 209 -14.14 -17.93 -21.43
C PRO A 209 -15.25 -17.60 -20.42
N ALA A 210 -16.46 -17.37 -20.93
CA ALA A 210 -17.64 -17.15 -20.10
C ALA A 210 -18.19 -18.45 -19.47
N GLU A 211 -17.92 -19.59 -20.09
CA GLU A 211 -18.30 -20.92 -19.63
C GLU A 211 -17.05 -21.75 -19.31
N ALA A 212 -17.11 -22.53 -18.23
CA ALA A 212 -15.99 -23.39 -17.84
C ALA A 212 -15.86 -24.57 -18.83
N ALA A 213 -14.67 -24.73 -19.41
CA ALA A 213 -14.29 -25.99 -20.03
C ALA A 213 -14.28 -27.12 -18.97
N PRO A 214 -14.54 -28.39 -19.36
CA PRO A 214 -14.34 -29.52 -18.46
C PRO A 214 -12.87 -29.61 -18.03
N ASP A 215 -12.63 -30.13 -16.82
CA ASP A 215 -11.30 -30.43 -16.32
C ASP A 215 -10.52 -31.32 -17.30
N PRO A 216 -9.32 -30.91 -17.77
CA PRO A 216 -8.42 -31.82 -18.45
C PRO A 216 -7.93 -32.93 -17.50
N ALA A 217 -7.32 -33.96 -18.06
CA ALA A 217 -6.51 -34.87 -17.24
C ALA A 217 -5.38 -34.07 -16.55
N PRO A 218 -4.96 -34.45 -15.32
CA PRO A 218 -3.71 -33.97 -14.75
C PRO A 218 -2.53 -34.32 -15.66
N LEU A 219 -1.48 -33.49 -15.64
CA LEU A 219 -0.23 -33.79 -16.33
C LEU A 219 0.47 -34.99 -15.68
N ASN A 220 1.24 -35.72 -16.48
CA ASN A 220 2.11 -36.76 -15.97
C ASN A 220 3.21 -36.13 -15.08
N THR A 221 3.28 -36.53 -13.81
CA THR A 221 4.27 -36.03 -12.86
C THR A 221 5.50 -36.94 -12.69
N ASP A 222 5.54 -38.05 -13.42
CA ASP A 222 6.62 -39.03 -13.36
C ASP A 222 7.87 -38.45 -14.03
N ILE A 223 8.85 -38.14 -13.19
CA ILE A 223 10.15 -37.66 -13.64
C ILE A 223 10.95 -38.88 -14.16
N PRO A 224 11.54 -38.82 -15.37
CA PRO A 224 12.40 -39.88 -15.87
C PRO A 224 13.53 -40.22 -14.90
N VAL A 225 13.95 -41.49 -14.89
CA VAL A 225 15.16 -41.90 -14.16
C VAL A 225 16.37 -41.32 -14.88
N TYR A 226 16.85 -40.18 -14.39
CA TYR A 226 18.08 -39.58 -14.88
C TYR A 226 19.30 -40.34 -14.36
N VAL A 227 20.20 -40.71 -15.27
CA VAL A 227 21.50 -41.29 -14.91
C VAL A 227 22.42 -40.14 -14.47
N PRO A 228 22.93 -40.13 -13.22
CA PRO A 228 23.90 -39.14 -12.79
C PRO A 228 25.27 -39.37 -13.45
N ASN A 229 26.05 -38.31 -13.57
CA ASN A 229 27.48 -38.39 -13.86
C ASN A 229 28.25 -39.00 -12.67
N ASP A 230 29.55 -39.27 -12.84
CA ASP A 230 30.43 -39.87 -11.82
C ASP A 230 30.46 -39.11 -10.48
N ASP A 231 30.13 -37.81 -10.49
CA ASP A 231 30.05 -36.93 -9.31
C ASP A 231 28.65 -36.89 -8.66
N GLY A 232 27.72 -37.73 -9.11
CA GLY A 232 26.35 -37.83 -8.60
C GLY A 232 25.41 -36.71 -9.08
N VAL A 233 25.84 -35.87 -10.05
CA VAL A 233 25.03 -34.77 -10.59
C VAL A 233 24.45 -35.13 -11.96
N VAL A 234 23.18 -34.78 -12.16
CA VAL A 234 22.49 -34.86 -13.46
C VAL A 234 22.54 -33.48 -14.11
N GLU A 235 23.11 -33.39 -15.30
CA GLU A 235 23.08 -32.17 -16.09
C GLU A 235 21.95 -32.20 -17.13
N ILE A 236 21.10 -31.17 -17.14
CA ILE A 236 20.12 -30.96 -18.21
C ILE A 236 20.85 -30.32 -19.40
N ALA A 237 21.35 -31.16 -20.31
CA ALA A 237 22.23 -30.73 -21.39
C ALA A 237 21.55 -29.77 -22.37
N TYR A 238 22.32 -28.85 -22.95
CA TYR A 238 21.86 -28.03 -24.06
C TYR A 238 22.07 -28.80 -25.38
N GLY A 239 20.99 -29.14 -26.07
CA GLY A 239 21.04 -29.89 -27.33
C GLY A 239 21.57 -29.05 -28.50
N PRO A 240 20.96 -27.90 -28.83
CA PRO A 240 21.49 -26.99 -29.84
C PRO A 240 22.75 -26.27 -29.37
N ASP A 241 23.84 -26.35 -30.13
CA ASP A 241 25.10 -25.65 -29.83
C ASP A 241 24.93 -24.12 -29.79
N ALA A 242 23.97 -23.58 -30.55
CA ALA A 242 23.61 -22.16 -30.53
C ALA A 242 23.27 -21.63 -29.11
N ILE A 243 22.75 -22.48 -28.21
CA ILE A 243 22.51 -22.11 -26.80
C ILE A 243 23.84 -21.86 -26.08
N ARG A 244 24.80 -22.78 -26.25
CA ARG A 244 26.15 -22.69 -25.68
C ARG A 244 26.88 -21.46 -26.23
N GLU A 245 26.84 -21.25 -27.53
CA GLU A 245 27.42 -20.09 -28.21
C GLU A 245 26.82 -18.78 -27.70
N THR A 246 25.49 -18.71 -27.56
CA THR A 246 24.80 -17.53 -27.01
C THR A 246 25.25 -17.23 -25.58
N VAL A 247 25.32 -18.25 -24.71
CA VAL A 247 25.74 -18.09 -23.31
C VAL A 247 27.20 -17.65 -23.20
N ILE A 248 28.11 -18.22 -23.98
CA ILE A 248 29.52 -17.87 -23.98
C ILE A 248 29.72 -16.46 -24.58
N GLY A 249 29.09 -16.15 -25.71
CA GLY A 249 29.16 -14.84 -26.37
C GLY A 249 28.68 -13.71 -25.47
N ALA A 250 27.50 -13.87 -24.83
CA ALA A 250 26.95 -12.90 -23.89
C ALA A 250 27.76 -12.77 -22.59
N HIS A 251 28.58 -13.76 -22.23
CA HIS A 251 29.55 -13.62 -21.15
C HIS A 251 30.79 -12.84 -21.61
N LEU A 252 31.36 -13.19 -22.78
CA LEU A 252 32.54 -12.53 -23.33
C LEU A 252 32.32 -11.04 -23.59
N ALA A 253 31.21 -10.66 -24.20
CA ALA A 253 30.86 -9.26 -24.43
C ALA A 253 30.82 -8.47 -23.11
N ARG A 254 30.18 -9.03 -22.07
CA ARG A 254 30.09 -8.39 -20.75
C ARG A 254 31.45 -8.24 -20.07
N GLN A 255 32.32 -9.25 -20.14
CA GLN A 255 33.69 -9.18 -19.59
C GLN A 255 34.58 -8.17 -20.33
N ARG A 256 34.24 -7.83 -21.58
CA ARG A 256 34.90 -6.79 -22.37
C ARG A 256 34.30 -5.39 -22.19
N GLY A 257 33.19 -5.26 -21.46
CA GLY A 257 32.44 -4.01 -21.32
C GLY A 257 31.55 -3.67 -22.54
N GLU A 258 31.31 -4.64 -23.42
CA GLU A 258 30.54 -4.51 -24.68
C GLU A 258 29.04 -4.83 -24.52
N GLY A 259 28.58 -5.20 -23.32
CA GLY A 259 27.18 -5.57 -23.05
C GLY A 259 26.67 -5.10 -21.68
N ASP A 260 25.34 -5.06 -21.51
CA ASP A 260 24.73 -4.62 -20.25
C ASP A 260 25.02 -5.64 -19.13
N ALA A 261 25.38 -5.13 -17.94
CA ALA A 261 25.58 -5.94 -16.75
C ALA A 261 24.30 -6.65 -16.29
N LEU A 262 23.13 -6.11 -16.63
CA LEU A 262 21.82 -6.64 -16.23
C LEU A 262 21.41 -7.90 -17.01
N ASP A 263 21.88 -8.07 -18.25
CA ASP A 263 21.49 -9.19 -19.14
C ASP A 263 21.94 -10.56 -18.64
N GLY A 264 23.04 -10.61 -17.87
CA GLY A 264 23.63 -11.87 -17.41
C GLY A 264 22.70 -12.74 -16.57
N HIS A 265 21.85 -12.12 -15.73
CA HIS A 265 20.88 -12.84 -14.90
C HIS A 265 19.64 -13.25 -15.69
N ALA A 266 19.21 -12.43 -16.66
CA ALA A 266 18.11 -12.76 -17.55
C ALA A 266 18.43 -13.99 -18.41
N LEU A 267 19.65 -14.07 -18.97
CA LEU A 267 20.08 -15.22 -19.76
C LEU A 267 20.15 -16.52 -18.95
N LEU A 268 20.65 -16.49 -17.71
CA LEU A 268 20.61 -17.66 -16.84
C LEU A 268 19.16 -18.06 -16.49
N THR A 269 18.28 -17.08 -16.26
CA THR A 269 16.85 -17.34 -16.04
C THR A 269 16.22 -18.01 -17.26
N ARG A 270 16.53 -17.56 -18.49
CA ARG A 270 16.11 -18.24 -19.74
C ARG A 270 16.59 -19.69 -19.80
N CYS A 271 17.86 -19.94 -19.47
CA CYS A 271 18.42 -21.31 -19.47
C CYS A 271 17.68 -22.23 -18.51
N LYS A 272 17.31 -21.74 -17.31
CA LYS A 272 16.48 -22.50 -16.36
C LYS A 272 15.08 -22.77 -16.90
N VAL A 273 14.43 -21.79 -17.53
CA VAL A 273 13.12 -21.99 -18.15
C VAL A 273 13.20 -23.06 -19.23
N ALA A 274 14.20 -23.01 -20.11
CA ALA A 274 14.39 -24.00 -21.18
C ALA A 274 14.64 -25.42 -20.61
N ALA A 275 15.43 -25.54 -19.54
CA ALA A 275 15.63 -26.82 -18.84
C ALA A 275 14.37 -27.32 -18.12
N LEU A 276 13.59 -26.44 -17.49
CA LEU A 276 12.34 -26.82 -16.84
C LEU A 276 11.22 -27.16 -17.84
N LEU A 277 11.24 -26.57 -19.04
CA LEU A 277 10.42 -27.01 -20.17
C LEU A 277 10.86 -28.41 -20.65
N ALA A 278 12.16 -28.68 -20.77
CA ALA A 278 12.63 -30.03 -21.09
C ALA A 278 12.18 -31.06 -20.04
N VAL A 279 12.29 -30.75 -18.74
CA VAL A 279 11.81 -31.61 -17.65
C VAL A 279 10.28 -31.79 -17.66
N LEU A 280 9.51 -30.72 -17.93
CA LEU A 280 8.06 -30.78 -18.13
C LEU A 280 7.69 -31.74 -19.28
N HIS A 281 8.48 -31.71 -20.37
CA HIS A 281 8.36 -32.59 -21.52
C HIS A 281 9.13 -33.93 -21.34
N HIS A 282 9.39 -34.36 -20.10
CA HIS A 282 10.04 -35.61 -19.72
C HIS A 282 11.42 -35.89 -20.38
N ARG A 283 12.24 -34.85 -20.55
CA ARG A 283 13.57 -34.92 -21.20
C ARG A 283 14.69 -34.34 -20.32
N SER A 284 15.87 -34.95 -20.43
CA SER A 284 17.14 -34.48 -19.84
C SER A 284 17.96 -33.56 -20.76
N VAL A 285 17.44 -33.22 -21.94
CA VAL A 285 18.13 -32.39 -22.95
C VAL A 285 17.18 -31.31 -23.44
N VAL A 286 17.63 -30.05 -23.36
CA VAL A 286 16.97 -28.88 -23.93
C VAL A 286 16.97 -29.00 -25.45
N SER A 287 15.80 -29.04 -26.06
CA SER A 287 15.64 -29.01 -27.52
C SER A 287 15.58 -27.57 -28.04
N GLU A 288 15.68 -27.43 -29.36
CA GLU A 288 15.43 -26.18 -30.07
C GLU A 288 14.05 -25.60 -29.72
N LEU A 289 13.01 -26.43 -29.61
CA LEU A 289 11.66 -25.99 -29.24
C LEU A 289 11.61 -25.43 -27.81
N ASP A 290 12.26 -26.07 -26.84
CA ASP A 290 12.29 -25.56 -25.45
C ASP A 290 13.04 -24.22 -25.37
N TRP A 291 14.08 -24.04 -26.19
CA TRP A 291 14.83 -22.79 -26.27
C TRP A 291 13.99 -21.66 -26.88
N GLN A 292 13.22 -21.94 -27.93
CA GLN A 292 12.28 -20.99 -28.52
C GLN A 292 11.12 -20.64 -27.58
N LEU A 293 10.51 -21.65 -26.95
CA LEU A 293 9.47 -21.48 -25.93
C LEU A 293 9.98 -20.63 -24.75
N SER A 294 11.22 -20.86 -24.29
CA SER A 294 11.82 -20.06 -23.22
C SER A 294 11.94 -18.57 -23.56
N GLU A 295 12.10 -18.22 -24.85
CA GLU A 295 12.13 -16.82 -25.30
C GLU A 295 10.77 -16.14 -25.13
N VAL A 296 9.68 -16.85 -25.44
CA VAL A 296 8.31 -16.35 -25.25
C VAL A 296 8.04 -16.12 -23.75
N VAL A 297 8.45 -17.05 -22.89
CA VAL A 297 8.33 -16.91 -21.43
C VAL A 297 9.09 -15.67 -20.92
N MET A 298 10.32 -15.44 -21.38
CA MET A 298 11.08 -14.25 -21.02
C MET A 298 10.42 -12.97 -21.55
N THR A 299 9.91 -12.98 -22.78
CA THR A 299 9.19 -11.85 -23.40
C THR A 299 7.96 -11.46 -22.59
N VAL A 300 7.17 -12.42 -22.13
CA VAL A 300 6.00 -12.19 -21.26
C VAL A 300 6.43 -11.64 -19.89
N SER A 301 7.54 -12.14 -19.35
CA SER A 301 8.13 -11.66 -18.11
C SER A 301 8.59 -10.20 -18.20
N ASP A 302 9.30 -9.84 -19.27
CA ASP A 302 9.74 -8.46 -19.51
C ASP A 302 8.55 -7.52 -19.75
N ALA A 303 7.57 -7.92 -20.58
CA ALA A 303 6.34 -7.14 -20.80
C ALA A 303 5.54 -6.91 -19.50
N THR A 304 5.49 -7.91 -18.60
CA THR A 304 4.84 -7.80 -17.29
C THR A 304 5.61 -6.85 -16.37
N ARG A 305 6.94 -6.91 -16.37
CA ARG A 305 7.82 -5.99 -15.62
C ARG A 305 7.68 -4.54 -16.10
N ASP A 306 7.55 -4.33 -17.40
CA ASP A 306 7.33 -3.01 -18.00
C ASP A 306 5.95 -2.47 -17.68
N TRP A 307 4.91 -3.30 -17.73
CA TRP A 307 3.56 -2.94 -17.28
C TRP A 307 3.55 -2.49 -15.82
N ILE A 308 4.17 -3.24 -14.90
CA ILE A 308 4.32 -2.85 -13.47
C ILE A 308 4.97 -1.47 -13.34
N THR A 309 6.08 -1.27 -14.04
CA THR A 309 6.83 -0.02 -14.02
C THR A 309 5.99 1.15 -14.55
N ASN A 310 5.14 0.90 -15.55
CA ASN A 310 4.24 1.90 -16.10
C ASN A 310 3.05 2.20 -15.19
N GLU A 311 2.46 1.21 -14.51
CA GLU A 311 1.43 1.44 -13.49
C GLU A 311 1.96 2.24 -12.29
N ALA A 312 3.17 1.94 -11.82
CA ALA A 312 3.84 2.73 -10.78
C ALA A 312 4.04 4.20 -11.20
N LYS A 313 4.49 4.43 -12.46
CA LYS A 313 4.60 5.79 -13.04
C LYS A 313 3.24 6.50 -13.15
N LYS A 314 2.17 5.80 -13.56
CA LYS A 314 0.80 6.35 -13.63
C LYS A 314 0.30 6.77 -12.24
N ALA A 315 0.40 5.90 -11.25
CA ALA A 315 -0.03 6.19 -9.88
C ALA A 315 0.74 7.37 -9.25
N GLN A 316 2.06 7.45 -9.49
CA GLN A 316 2.86 8.59 -9.02
C GLN A 316 2.43 9.91 -9.69
N ARG A 317 2.14 9.92 -11.00
CA ARG A 317 1.59 11.09 -11.70
C ARG A 317 0.22 11.49 -11.16
N ALA A 318 -0.67 10.52 -10.91
CA ALA A 318 -1.98 10.76 -10.32
C ALA A 318 -1.87 11.40 -8.93
N LYS A 319 -0.99 10.88 -8.06
CA LYS A 319 -0.74 11.41 -6.71
C LYS A 319 -0.14 12.82 -6.71
N VAL A 320 0.70 13.15 -7.69
CA VAL A 320 1.21 14.53 -7.88
C VAL A 320 0.08 15.47 -8.31
N ARG A 321 -0.77 15.05 -9.26
CA ARG A 321 -1.95 15.81 -9.70
C ARG A 321 -2.94 16.05 -8.55
N GLU A 322 -3.28 15.02 -7.80
CA GLU A 322 -4.17 15.09 -6.64
C GLU A 322 -3.65 16.08 -5.60
N ARG A 323 -2.35 16.02 -5.26
CA ARG A 323 -1.71 16.99 -4.34
C ARG A 323 -1.73 18.43 -4.86
N ALA A 324 -1.58 18.63 -6.17
CA ALA A 324 -1.66 19.96 -6.78
C ALA A 324 -3.09 20.52 -6.71
N VAL A 325 -4.10 19.70 -7.02
CA VAL A 325 -5.53 20.08 -6.92
C VAL A 325 -5.93 20.37 -5.46
N ALA A 326 -5.53 19.50 -4.52
CA ALA A 326 -5.81 19.70 -3.10
C ALA A 326 -5.13 20.95 -2.53
N ARG A 327 -3.96 21.33 -3.06
CA ARG A 327 -3.30 22.58 -2.71
C ARG A 327 -4.05 23.80 -3.27
N ALA A 328 -4.37 23.79 -4.56
CA ALA A 328 -5.12 24.89 -5.19
C ALA A 328 -6.47 25.14 -4.49
N ALA A 329 -7.26 24.08 -4.25
CA ALA A 329 -8.53 24.20 -3.53
C ALA A 329 -8.37 24.67 -2.06
N GLY A 330 -7.22 24.35 -1.43
CA GLY A 330 -6.88 24.85 -0.09
C GLY A 330 -6.52 26.34 -0.08
N ASP A 331 -5.75 26.79 -1.08
CA ASP A 331 -5.38 28.19 -1.28
C ASP A 331 -6.65 29.02 -1.64
N ASP A 332 -7.51 28.53 -2.55
CA ASP A 332 -8.79 29.16 -2.92
C ASP A 332 -9.74 29.31 -1.71
N PHE A 333 -9.89 28.25 -0.89
CA PHE A 333 -10.71 28.30 0.34
C PHE A 333 -10.14 29.29 1.36
N TYR A 334 -8.81 29.38 1.46
CA TYR A 334 -8.13 30.28 2.37
C TYR A 334 -8.37 31.75 2.01
N ASP A 335 -8.30 32.10 0.72
CA ASP A 335 -8.57 33.44 0.24
C ASP A 335 -10.07 33.81 0.30
N ALA A 336 -10.98 32.87 0.00
CA ALA A 336 -12.41 33.08 0.19
C ALA A 336 -12.79 33.32 1.68
N SER A 337 -12.23 32.54 2.60
CA SER A 337 -12.45 32.69 4.04
C SER A 337 -11.87 34.00 4.58
N ARG A 338 -10.74 34.45 4.03
CA ARG A 338 -10.16 35.79 4.32
C ARG A 338 -11.06 36.90 3.83
N LEU A 339 -11.59 36.81 2.61
CA LEU A 339 -12.49 37.80 2.01
C LEU A 339 -13.76 37.96 2.84
N GLU A 340 -14.41 36.86 3.23
CA GLU A 340 -15.58 36.87 4.12
C GLU A 340 -15.28 37.42 5.52
N THR A 341 -14.08 37.13 6.05
CA THR A 341 -13.60 37.75 7.30
C THR A 341 -13.45 39.27 7.17
N VAL A 342 -12.99 39.76 6.01
CA VAL A 342 -12.88 41.19 5.71
C VAL A 342 -14.26 41.83 5.57
N LYS A 343 -15.17 41.25 4.78
CA LYS A 343 -16.57 41.70 4.67
C LYS A 343 -17.23 41.85 6.05
N ARG A 344 -17.20 40.81 6.89
CA ARG A 344 -17.75 40.82 8.25
C ARG A 344 -17.05 41.81 9.19
N SER A 345 -15.81 42.20 8.90
CA SER A 345 -15.10 43.23 9.67
C SER A 345 -15.47 44.64 9.22
N ILE A 346 -15.73 44.85 7.93
CA ILE A 346 -16.23 46.11 7.38
C ILE A 346 -17.64 46.38 7.92
N LEU A 347 -18.56 45.42 7.80
CA LEU A 347 -19.94 45.55 8.30
C LEU A 347 -19.96 45.90 9.80
N ARG A 348 -19.29 45.13 10.67
CA ARG A 348 -19.22 45.43 12.12
C ARG A 348 -18.59 46.79 12.45
N LEU A 349 -17.69 47.31 11.63
CA LEU A 349 -17.12 48.66 11.82
C LEU A 349 -18.12 49.75 11.45
N LEU A 350 -18.93 49.54 10.40
CA LEU A 350 -20.00 50.46 9.98
C LEU A 350 -21.22 50.40 10.90
N GLU A 351 -21.56 49.21 11.44
CA GLU A 351 -22.61 49.02 12.46
C GLU A 351 -22.27 49.77 13.75
N ARG A 352 -21.03 49.67 14.21
CA ARG A 352 -20.62 50.24 15.50
C ARG A 352 -20.28 51.73 15.42
N ASP A 353 -19.57 52.15 14.38
CA ASP A 353 -19.03 53.53 14.28
C ASP A 353 -19.77 54.40 13.23
N GLY A 354 -20.83 53.89 12.60
CA GLY A 354 -21.59 54.60 11.56
C GLY A 354 -20.80 54.81 10.26
N GLU A 355 -21.12 55.89 9.55
CA GLU A 355 -20.49 56.25 8.27
C GLU A 355 -19.00 56.58 8.45
N GLN A 356 -18.11 55.92 7.70
CA GLN A 356 -16.65 56.08 7.83
C GLN A 356 -15.96 56.23 6.47
N PRO A 357 -14.86 57.01 6.37
CA PRO A 357 -14.07 57.12 5.16
C PRO A 357 -13.23 55.86 4.90
N GLY A 358 -13.11 55.45 3.64
CA GLY A 358 -12.47 54.20 3.23
C GLY A 358 -11.08 53.94 3.83
N ASN A 359 -10.21 54.95 3.85
CA ASN A 359 -8.87 54.85 4.41
C ASN A 359 -8.85 54.50 5.92
N LYS A 360 -9.89 54.90 6.66
CA LYS A 360 -10.04 54.62 8.11
C LYS A 360 -10.63 53.22 8.36
N LEU A 361 -11.44 52.70 7.45
CA LEU A 361 -11.86 51.29 7.47
C LEU A 361 -10.66 50.38 7.14
N ARG A 362 -9.95 50.65 6.03
CA ARG A 362 -8.80 49.85 5.60
C ARG A 362 -7.68 49.83 6.66
N SER A 363 -7.38 50.95 7.31
CA SER A 363 -6.34 50.97 8.38
C SER A 363 -6.70 50.13 9.60
N ARG A 364 -8.00 49.93 9.88
CA ARG A 364 -8.51 49.15 11.01
C ARG A 364 -8.60 47.63 10.76
N LEU A 365 -8.44 47.17 9.51
CA LEU A 365 -8.41 45.74 9.19
C LEU A 365 -7.14 44.99 9.65
N GLY A 366 -6.14 45.71 10.18
CA GLY A 366 -4.97 45.12 10.80
C GLY A 366 -3.91 44.67 9.78
N LYS A 367 -3.81 43.36 9.52
CA LYS A 367 -2.76 42.74 8.68
C LYS A 367 -2.83 43.21 7.22
N ARG A 368 -1.67 43.36 6.56
CA ARG A 368 -1.55 43.80 5.15
C ARG A 368 -2.47 43.02 4.20
N GLU A 369 -2.43 41.70 4.25
CA GLU A 369 -3.25 40.79 3.41
C GLU A 369 -4.76 41.10 3.47
N LYS A 370 -5.28 41.54 4.62
CA LYS A 370 -6.69 41.95 4.78
C LYS A 370 -6.99 43.33 4.20
N ARG A 371 -5.99 44.21 4.11
CA ARG A 371 -6.10 45.54 3.49
C ARG A 371 -6.05 45.45 1.98
N ASP A 372 -5.33 44.47 1.45
CA ASP A 372 -5.20 44.21 0.01
C ASP A 372 -6.54 43.67 -0.55
N LEU A 373 -7.30 42.89 0.24
CA LEU A 373 -8.65 42.42 -0.07
C LEU A 373 -9.78 43.46 0.17
N PHE A 374 -9.47 44.69 0.62
CA PHE A 374 -10.49 45.68 0.99
C PHE A 374 -11.38 46.09 -0.19
N ASP A 375 -10.79 46.44 -1.33
CA ASP A 375 -11.54 46.97 -2.49
C ASP A 375 -12.47 45.90 -3.06
N GLN A 376 -12.00 44.65 -3.14
CA GLN A 376 -12.81 43.50 -3.55
C GLN A 376 -13.96 43.23 -2.57
N ALA A 377 -13.71 43.33 -1.26
CA ALA A 377 -14.75 43.13 -0.24
C ALA A 377 -15.82 44.22 -0.28
N VAL A 378 -15.44 45.48 -0.49
CA VAL A 378 -16.37 46.61 -0.61
C VAL A 378 -17.22 46.49 -1.87
N ALA A 379 -16.61 46.26 -3.04
CA ALA A 379 -17.35 46.13 -4.29
C ALA A 379 -18.39 45.00 -4.26
N LEU A 380 -18.09 43.89 -3.59
CA LEU A 380 -19.05 42.81 -3.36
C LEU A 380 -20.16 43.22 -2.38
N LEU A 381 -19.83 43.87 -1.26
CA LEU A 381 -20.84 44.35 -0.29
C LEU A 381 -21.77 45.45 -0.87
N GLU A 382 -21.30 46.20 -1.85
CA GLU A 382 -22.10 47.18 -2.60
C GLU A 382 -23.00 46.51 -3.64
N ALA A 383 -22.49 45.50 -4.35
CA ALA A 383 -23.31 44.66 -5.23
C ALA A 383 -24.39 43.88 -4.46
N ASP A 384 -24.08 43.43 -3.24
CA ASP A 384 -25.02 42.79 -2.30
C ASP A 384 -25.99 43.80 -1.65
N GLY A 385 -25.83 45.12 -1.89
CA GLY A 385 -26.65 46.19 -1.32
C GLY A 385 -26.47 46.44 0.19
N LEU A 386 -25.51 45.76 0.82
CA LEU A 386 -25.23 45.83 2.26
C LEU A 386 -24.43 47.07 2.67
N VAL A 387 -23.65 47.62 1.74
CA VAL A 387 -22.89 48.87 1.88
C VAL A 387 -23.28 49.81 0.74
N SER A 388 -23.23 51.12 0.98
CA SER A 388 -23.33 52.12 -0.10
C SER A 388 -22.20 53.14 -0.06
N GLU A 389 -21.66 53.44 -1.23
CA GLU A 389 -20.69 54.50 -1.45
C GLU A 389 -21.38 55.88 -1.43
N ARG A 390 -20.78 56.84 -0.73
CA ARG A 390 -21.09 58.26 -0.87
C ARG A 390 -19.79 59.02 -1.12
N THR A 391 -19.75 59.82 -2.19
CA THR A 391 -18.66 60.78 -2.39
C THR A 391 -19.03 62.15 -1.82
N ASP A 392 -18.26 62.59 -0.83
CA ASP A 392 -18.33 63.93 -0.25
C ASP A 392 -17.11 64.75 -0.70
N GLU A 393 -17.26 66.07 -0.86
CA GLU A 393 -16.13 66.98 -1.04
C GLU A 393 -15.73 67.62 0.29
N TYR A 394 -14.44 67.60 0.62
CA TYR A 394 -13.91 68.25 1.82
C TYR A 394 -12.52 68.83 1.53
N ASN A 395 -12.35 70.15 1.73
CA ASN A 395 -11.16 70.92 1.32
C ASN A 395 -10.74 70.68 -0.15
N GLY A 396 -11.70 70.72 -1.08
CA GLY A 396 -11.43 70.58 -2.52
C GLY A 396 -10.95 69.20 -2.97
N ALA A 397 -10.94 68.20 -2.07
CA ALA A 397 -10.61 66.82 -2.38
C ALA A 397 -11.86 65.94 -2.24
N ARG A 398 -12.20 65.21 -3.31
CA ARG A 398 -13.28 64.22 -3.33
C ARG A 398 -12.89 63.03 -2.45
N ARG A 399 -13.72 62.71 -1.45
CA ARG A 399 -13.50 61.63 -0.48
C ARG A 399 -14.64 60.63 -0.51
N VAL A 400 -14.26 59.35 -0.61
CA VAL A 400 -15.18 58.22 -0.54
C VAL A 400 -15.47 57.87 0.93
N ARG A 401 -16.77 57.82 1.27
CA ARG A 401 -17.30 57.33 2.54
C ARG A 401 -18.22 56.15 2.29
N TYR A 402 -18.24 55.24 3.26
CA TYR A 402 -19.09 54.06 3.23
C TYR A 402 -20.02 54.07 4.44
N ARG A 403 -21.26 53.64 4.22
CA ARG A 403 -22.28 53.40 5.25
C ARG A 403 -22.99 52.07 4.98
N ILE A 404 -23.72 51.57 5.97
CA ILE A 404 -24.65 50.45 5.74
C ILE A 404 -25.73 50.92 4.75
N GLY A 405 -26.03 50.07 3.77
CA GLY A 405 -27.12 50.27 2.83
C GLY A 405 -28.46 50.36 3.56
N SER A 406 -29.34 51.27 3.12
CA SER A 406 -30.74 51.24 3.55
C SER A 406 -31.35 49.95 3.01
N GLY A 407 -31.70 49.02 3.88
CA GLY A 407 -32.14 47.69 3.49
C GLY A 407 -33.29 47.74 2.50
N LEU A 408 -33.09 47.11 1.34
CA LEU A 408 -34.20 46.64 0.51
C LEU A 408 -34.90 45.54 1.30
N THR A 409 -35.92 45.92 2.07
CA THR A 409 -36.95 44.98 2.47
C THR A 409 -37.66 44.52 1.20
N HIS A 410 -37.23 43.38 0.64
CA HIS A 410 -38.18 42.55 -0.07
C HIS A 410 -39.24 42.16 0.95
N GLU A 411 -40.41 42.79 0.85
CA GLU A 411 -41.60 42.31 1.55
C GLU A 411 -41.85 40.88 1.08
N VAL A 412 -41.55 39.91 1.94
CA VAL A 412 -42.15 38.58 1.83
C VAL A 412 -43.58 38.75 2.30
N THR A 413 -44.46 39.08 1.36
CA THR A 413 -45.90 39.07 1.58
C THR A 413 -46.29 37.64 1.98
N PRO A 414 -46.88 37.40 3.16
CA PRO A 414 -47.51 36.12 3.42
C PRO A 414 -48.79 36.06 2.59
N GLU A 415 -48.76 35.37 1.45
CA GLU A 415 -49.99 34.96 0.78
C GLU A 415 -50.76 34.04 1.72
N ASN A 416 -51.85 34.55 2.29
CA ASN A 416 -52.81 33.72 3.01
C ASN A 416 -53.49 32.78 1.99
N PRO A 417 -53.38 31.45 2.13
CA PRO A 417 -54.17 30.54 1.32
C PRO A 417 -55.64 30.62 1.74
N SER A 418 -56.46 31.31 0.95
CA SER A 418 -57.92 31.28 1.12
C SER A 418 -58.45 29.91 0.71
N SER A 419 -58.83 29.10 1.69
CA SER A 419 -59.39 27.77 1.48
C SER A 419 -60.89 27.83 1.17
N GLU A 420 -61.29 27.39 -0.02
CA GLU A 420 -62.66 26.96 -0.29
C GLU A 420 -62.65 25.83 -1.34
N GLY A 421 -62.96 24.59 -0.92
CA GLY A 421 -62.78 23.43 -1.80
C GLY A 421 -62.81 22.04 -1.15
N VAL A 422 -63.97 21.66 -0.58
CA VAL A 422 -64.42 20.26 -0.38
C VAL A 422 -63.82 19.44 0.79
N THR A 423 -64.59 19.42 1.89
CA THR A 423 -64.91 18.34 2.86
C THR A 423 -64.72 16.88 2.38
N GLN A 424 -64.51 15.82 3.19
CA GLN A 424 -64.40 15.51 4.64
C GLN A 424 -63.76 14.07 4.70
N LEU A 425 -63.30 13.43 5.80
CA LEU A 425 -63.96 13.11 7.07
C LEU A 425 -63.00 12.25 7.94
N VAL A 426 -62.56 12.69 9.14
CA VAL A 426 -62.08 11.80 10.25
C VAL A 426 -62.19 12.54 11.60
N ARG A 427 -63.03 12.02 12.53
CA ARG A 427 -63.05 12.14 14.02
C ARG A 427 -64.08 11.11 14.53
N PRO A 428 -64.16 10.70 15.82
CA PRO A 428 -63.45 11.11 17.05
C PRO A 428 -62.42 10.04 17.52
N ASP A 429 -61.70 10.06 18.66
CA ASP A 429 -61.27 11.06 19.66
C ASP A 429 -60.05 10.47 20.47
N HIS A 430 -59.17 11.22 21.14
CA HIS A 430 -59.20 11.86 22.49
C HIS A 430 -59.44 10.91 23.69
N PRO A 431 -58.77 11.11 24.85
CA PRO A 431 -58.23 12.40 25.35
C PRO A 431 -56.84 12.39 26.06
N ALA A 432 -56.47 13.59 26.55
CA ALA A 432 -55.80 13.88 27.85
C ALA A 432 -54.27 13.66 28.05
N THR A 433 -53.48 14.56 28.68
CA THR A 433 -53.57 16.03 28.98
C THR A 433 -52.17 16.55 29.43
N VAL A 434 -51.96 17.89 29.50
CA VAL A 434 -50.91 18.62 30.26
C VAL A 434 -49.45 18.31 29.86
N THR A 435 -48.89 19.02 28.86
CA THR A 435 -48.03 20.22 29.02
C THR A 435 -46.87 20.11 30.02
N GLU A 436 -45.64 20.27 29.50
CA GLU A 436 -44.71 21.26 30.07
C GLU A 436 -43.90 21.91 28.95
N LEU A 437 -43.78 23.24 29.02
CA LEU A 437 -42.92 24.05 28.15
C LEU A 437 -41.45 23.96 28.63
N ASP A 438 -40.53 24.42 27.79
CA ASP A 438 -39.19 24.89 28.20
C ASP A 438 -38.27 23.91 28.95
N LEU A 439 -37.86 22.83 28.27
CA LEU A 439 -36.59 22.18 28.55
C LEU A 439 -35.70 22.14 27.29
N PRO A 440 -34.41 22.52 27.38
CA PRO A 440 -33.51 22.47 26.23
C PRO A 440 -33.37 21.04 25.73
N SER A 441 -33.44 20.84 24.41
CA SER A 441 -33.41 19.54 23.76
C SER A 441 -32.28 18.69 24.33
N SER A 442 -32.64 17.66 25.10
CA SER A 442 -31.66 16.96 25.94
C SER A 442 -30.61 16.22 25.13
N HIS A 443 -30.89 15.89 23.86
CA HIS A 443 -30.04 15.09 22.98
C HIS A 443 -29.29 15.94 21.96
N CYS A 444 -28.08 15.51 21.61
CA CYS A 444 -27.18 16.20 20.69
C CYS A 444 -27.73 16.24 19.25
N PRO A 445 -27.68 17.40 18.55
CA PRO A 445 -28.22 17.53 17.20
C PRO A 445 -27.46 16.77 16.12
N ASP A 446 -26.21 16.35 16.35
CA ASP A 446 -25.41 15.63 15.35
C ASP A 446 -25.66 14.11 15.35
N CYS A 447 -26.01 13.53 16.51
CA CYS A 447 -26.08 12.07 16.69
C CYS A 447 -27.38 11.57 17.33
N HIS A 448 -28.24 12.48 17.81
CA HIS A 448 -29.53 12.24 18.48
C HIS A 448 -29.56 11.25 19.66
N THR A 449 -28.42 10.72 20.09
CA THR A 449 -28.31 9.57 21.01
C THR A 449 -27.68 9.91 22.38
N ALA A 450 -26.90 10.98 22.48
CA ALA A 450 -26.18 11.36 23.69
C ALA A 450 -26.53 12.78 24.15
N ARG A 451 -26.43 13.04 25.46
CA ARG A 451 -26.88 14.31 26.05
C ARG A 451 -26.02 15.50 25.58
N ALA A 452 -26.64 16.60 25.18
CA ALA A 452 -25.93 17.82 24.78
C ALA A 452 -25.32 18.53 25.99
N ARG A 453 -24.09 19.05 25.87
CA ARG A 453 -23.45 19.86 26.91
C ARG A 453 -23.91 21.32 26.81
N VAL A 454 -24.11 21.95 27.96
CA VAL A 454 -24.60 23.34 28.09
C VAL A 454 -23.58 24.37 27.56
N ASP A 455 -22.30 24.04 27.53
CA ASP A 455 -21.20 24.91 27.07
C ASP A 455 -21.00 24.95 25.55
N THR A 456 -21.45 23.92 24.82
CA THR A 456 -21.07 23.68 23.41
C THR A 456 -22.24 23.25 22.52
N GLY A 457 -23.42 22.95 23.09
CA GLY A 457 -24.60 22.52 22.34
C GLY A 457 -24.50 21.11 21.72
N LYS A 458 -23.39 20.40 21.94
CA LYS A 458 -23.10 19.07 21.38
C LYS A 458 -22.68 18.09 22.48
N CYS A 459 -22.75 16.79 22.22
CA CYS A 459 -22.26 15.79 23.18
C CYS A 459 -20.73 15.70 23.14
N GLY A 460 -20.13 15.14 24.22
CA GLY A 460 -18.68 14.93 24.33
C GLY A 460 -18.05 14.19 23.13
N PRO A 461 -18.63 13.07 22.65
CA PRO A 461 -18.13 12.38 21.47
C PRO A 461 -18.08 13.25 20.21
N CYS A 462 -19.16 13.97 19.88
CA CYS A 462 -19.22 14.84 18.70
C CYS A 462 -18.30 16.07 18.79
N THR A 463 -17.90 16.49 20.00
CA THR A 463 -16.87 17.52 20.21
C THR A 463 -15.44 17.00 20.13
N LEU A 464 -15.21 15.68 20.05
CA LEU A 464 -13.88 15.04 20.01
C LEU A 464 -13.53 14.36 18.68
N ALA A 465 -14.45 14.37 17.70
CA ALA A 465 -14.24 13.84 16.35
C ALA A 465 -13.56 14.81 15.37
N THR A 466 -13.44 16.09 15.72
CA THR A 466 -12.85 17.16 14.88
C THR A 466 -11.48 17.65 15.32
N ILE A 467 -10.94 17.14 16.43
CA ILE A 467 -9.63 17.55 16.98
C ILE A 467 -8.52 16.57 16.59
N GLY A 468 -7.26 17.00 16.71
CA GLY A 468 -6.12 16.12 16.45
C GLY A 468 -5.92 15.08 17.55
N ALA A 469 -5.42 13.88 17.21
CA ALA A 469 -5.18 12.81 18.19
C ALA A 469 -4.28 13.22 19.39
N HIS A 470 -3.38 14.19 19.22
CA HIS A 470 -2.60 14.76 20.34
C HIS A 470 -3.46 15.65 21.26
N GLU A 471 -4.33 16.47 20.67
CA GLU A 471 -5.25 17.36 21.38
C GLU A 471 -6.29 16.55 22.17
N PHE A 472 -6.79 15.45 21.59
CA PHE A 472 -7.59 14.46 22.29
C PHE A 472 -6.91 13.96 23.56
N LEU A 473 -5.64 13.51 23.47
CA LEU A 473 -4.89 13.03 24.63
C LEU A 473 -4.72 14.13 25.69
N VAL A 474 -4.37 15.36 25.30
CA VAL A 474 -4.22 16.49 26.23
C VAL A 474 -5.53 16.82 26.95
N CYS A 475 -6.66 16.85 26.24
CA CYS A 475 -7.99 17.00 26.83
C CYS A 475 -8.32 15.85 27.78
N TRP A 476 -8.08 14.60 27.37
CA TRP A 476 -8.35 13.43 28.19
C TRP A 476 -7.61 13.48 29.53
N PHE A 477 -6.30 13.78 29.53
CA PHE A 477 -5.52 13.92 30.76
C PHE A 477 -6.03 15.08 31.64
N ARG A 478 -6.37 16.25 31.05
CA ARG A 478 -6.91 17.39 31.80
C ARG A 478 -8.26 17.12 32.48
N THR A 479 -9.07 16.22 31.94
CA THR A 479 -10.41 15.90 32.47
C THR A 479 -10.40 14.71 33.42
N ASN A 480 -9.54 13.71 33.21
CA ASN A 480 -9.62 12.42 33.91
C ASN A 480 -8.48 12.17 34.91
N THR A 481 -7.53 13.10 35.07
CA THR A 481 -6.34 12.89 35.91
C THR A 481 -6.00 14.14 36.72
N GLN A 482 -5.43 13.95 37.92
CA GLN A 482 -4.88 15.05 38.70
C GLN A 482 -3.58 15.58 38.07
N ARG A 483 -3.25 16.85 38.31
CA ARG A 483 -2.08 17.51 37.71
C ARG A 483 -0.79 16.80 38.17
N GLY A 484 -0.19 16.01 37.27
CA GLY A 484 1.05 15.29 37.52
C GLY A 484 0.89 13.78 37.79
N GLU A 485 -0.31 13.23 37.63
CA GLU A 485 -0.63 11.81 37.80
C GLU A 485 -0.13 10.92 36.65
N TRP A 486 0.24 9.67 36.96
CA TRP A 486 0.73 8.67 36.00
C TRP A 486 -0.31 7.59 35.73
N VAL A 487 -0.82 7.52 34.50
CA VAL A 487 -1.88 6.58 34.08
C VAL A 487 -1.34 5.51 33.14
N GLU A 488 -1.96 4.34 33.13
CA GLU A 488 -1.62 3.28 32.17
C GLU A 488 -2.09 3.64 30.75
N PRO A 489 -1.26 3.46 29.71
CA PRO A 489 -1.62 3.83 28.34
C PRO A 489 -2.89 3.13 27.85
N ALA A 490 -3.16 1.92 28.34
CA ALA A 490 -4.36 1.16 27.99
C ALA A 490 -5.66 1.94 28.27
N THR A 491 -5.73 2.66 29.40
CA THR A 491 -6.92 3.41 29.82
C THR A 491 -7.26 4.53 28.83
N VAL A 492 -6.28 5.38 28.51
CA VAL A 492 -6.46 6.50 27.57
C VAL A 492 -6.55 6.03 26.10
N ILE A 493 -5.90 4.92 25.76
CA ILE A 493 -6.00 4.31 24.44
C ILE A 493 -7.40 3.70 24.21
N SER A 494 -8.01 3.05 25.21
CA SER A 494 -9.39 2.52 25.09
C SER A 494 -10.38 3.66 24.79
N ALA A 495 -10.34 4.73 25.59
CA ALA A 495 -11.19 5.91 25.36
C ALA A 495 -10.98 6.54 23.97
N GLY A 496 -9.76 6.51 23.43
CA GLY A 496 -9.48 6.98 22.07
C GLY A 496 -9.98 6.02 20.98
N LEU A 497 -9.94 4.70 21.21
CA LEU A 497 -10.48 3.69 20.30
C LEU A 497 -12.01 3.79 20.20
N GLU A 498 -12.69 4.04 21.32
CA GLU A 498 -14.14 4.26 21.38
C GLU A 498 -14.60 5.49 20.57
N ILE A 499 -13.73 6.49 20.42
CA ILE A 499 -13.97 7.71 19.61
C ILE A 499 -13.49 7.52 18.15
N GLY A 500 -12.93 6.36 17.80
CA GLY A 500 -12.53 5.99 16.43
C GLY A 500 -11.07 6.25 16.06
N TYR A 501 -10.21 6.68 17.01
CA TYR A 501 -8.77 6.81 16.75
C TYR A 501 -8.09 5.44 16.70
N LYS A 502 -7.26 5.20 15.67
CA LYS A 502 -6.43 3.98 15.61
C LYS A 502 -5.38 3.99 16.72
N HIS A 503 -5.17 2.85 17.38
CA HIS A 503 -4.16 2.65 18.44
C HIS A 503 -2.75 3.18 18.06
N ALA A 504 -2.32 2.94 16.81
CA ALA A 504 -1.05 3.46 16.31
C ALA A 504 -1.00 4.99 16.23
N THR A 505 -2.10 5.65 15.88
CA THR A 505 -2.23 7.11 15.83
C THR A 505 -2.10 7.73 17.22
N LEU A 506 -2.68 7.12 18.25
CA LEU A 506 -2.57 7.59 19.63
C LEU A 506 -1.15 7.44 20.18
N LYS A 507 -0.46 6.32 19.92
CA LYS A 507 0.96 6.16 20.28
C LYS A 507 1.86 7.16 19.52
N ALA A 508 1.65 7.34 18.23
CA ALA A 508 2.39 8.32 17.44
C ALA A 508 2.12 9.76 17.90
N ALA A 509 0.90 10.06 18.35
CA ALA A 509 0.55 11.35 18.92
C ALA A 509 1.29 11.60 20.25
N GLN A 510 1.30 10.62 21.17
CA GLN A 510 2.04 10.73 22.44
C GLN A 510 3.55 10.96 22.23
N GLN A 511 4.14 10.36 21.20
CA GLN A 511 5.57 10.48 20.90
C GLN A 511 5.96 11.82 20.22
N ARG A 512 5.01 12.62 19.74
CA ARG A 512 5.28 13.93 19.14
C ARG A 512 5.66 14.97 20.20
N GLN A 513 6.49 15.92 19.83
CA GLN A 513 6.79 17.11 20.65
C GLN A 513 5.65 18.14 20.53
N GLY A 514 4.45 17.78 20.99
CA GLY A 514 3.37 18.74 21.19
C GLY A 514 3.51 19.46 22.54
N SER A 515 2.82 20.60 22.67
CA SER A 515 2.73 21.37 23.93
C SER A 515 1.27 21.49 24.35
N PRO A 516 0.90 21.16 25.61
CA PRO A 516 1.74 20.50 26.63
C PRO A 516 2.13 19.07 26.21
N ARG A 517 3.35 18.65 26.61
CA ARG A 517 3.93 17.35 26.23
C ARG A 517 3.30 16.20 27.03
N ILE A 518 3.26 15.01 26.46
CA ILE A 518 2.86 13.79 27.18
C ILE A 518 4.11 12.94 27.45
N GLN A 519 4.53 12.93 28.71
CA GLN A 519 5.67 12.16 29.21
C GLN A 519 5.32 10.68 29.28
N SER A 520 6.32 9.81 29.08
CA SER A 520 6.20 8.37 29.31
C SER A 520 7.31 7.89 30.25
N SER A 521 6.99 6.99 31.17
CA SER A 521 7.92 6.50 32.19
C SER A 521 8.92 5.45 31.69
N GLY A 522 8.84 5.02 30.43
CA GLY A 522 9.73 4.02 29.84
C GLY A 522 9.15 3.33 28.61
N THR A 523 9.82 2.30 28.10
CA THR A 523 9.39 1.52 26.92
C THR A 523 9.10 0.07 27.29
N GLY A 524 7.83 -0.35 27.27
CA GLY A 524 7.47 -1.75 27.51
C GLY A 524 6.03 -1.94 28.03
N ARG A 525 5.68 -3.16 28.47
CA ARG A 525 4.34 -3.50 29.00
C ARG A 525 3.99 -2.82 30.34
N GLY A 526 4.93 -2.13 30.99
CA GLY A 526 4.70 -1.38 32.24
C GLY A 526 4.91 0.14 32.13
N SER A 527 5.03 0.70 30.92
CA SER A 527 5.17 2.15 30.74
C SER A 527 3.88 2.88 31.16
N LYS A 528 3.97 3.94 31.97
CA LYS A 528 2.87 4.87 32.26
C LYS A 528 3.02 6.17 31.47
N TRP A 529 1.92 6.89 31.28
CA TRP A 529 1.84 8.19 30.59
C TRP A 529 1.33 9.29 31.52
N ARG A 530 1.75 10.53 31.28
CA ARG A 530 1.39 11.70 32.08
C ARG A 530 1.46 12.99 31.26
N LEU A 531 0.58 13.95 31.54
CA LEU A 531 0.67 15.30 30.99
C LEU A 531 1.73 16.16 31.71
N ASP A 532 2.60 16.80 30.95
CA ASP A 532 3.64 17.70 31.48
C ASP A 532 3.01 18.96 32.09
N SER A 533 3.53 19.38 33.25
CA SER A 533 2.91 20.40 34.10
C SER A 533 3.43 21.82 33.85
N ALA A 534 4.44 21.98 32.99
CA ALA A 534 5.21 23.23 32.83
C ALA A 534 4.76 24.12 31.66
N THR A 535 3.73 24.95 31.86
CA THR A 535 3.78 26.38 31.47
C THR A 535 2.64 27.18 32.11
N THR A 536 2.95 27.94 33.16
CA THR A 536 2.30 29.21 33.47
C THR A 536 3.40 30.27 33.48
N SER A 537 3.21 31.33 32.70
CA SER A 537 4.17 32.42 32.56
C SER A 537 4.32 33.18 33.89
N THR A 538 5.53 33.25 34.44
CA THR A 538 5.92 34.29 35.39
C THR A 538 6.87 35.26 34.70
N ALA A 539 6.40 36.51 34.54
CA ALA A 539 7.24 37.60 34.09
C ALA A 539 8.15 38.10 35.22
N GLY A 540 9.36 38.49 34.83
CA GLY A 540 10.50 38.92 35.64
C GLY A 540 10.30 39.54 37.02
N THR A 541 11.24 39.18 37.90
CA THR A 541 11.94 40.15 38.74
C THR A 541 13.45 39.95 38.60
N LYS A 542 14.19 41.06 38.50
CA LYS A 542 15.65 41.07 38.63
C LYS A 542 16.00 40.84 40.09
N GLU A 543 17.12 40.18 40.36
CA GLU A 543 18.00 40.68 41.41
C GLU A 543 19.46 40.38 41.08
N THR A 544 20.32 41.36 41.35
CA THR A 544 21.75 41.36 41.08
C THR A 544 22.50 41.44 42.40
N ALA A 545 23.25 40.38 42.74
CA ALA A 545 24.43 40.39 43.61
C ALA A 545 25.17 39.06 43.42
#